data_AF-A0A8I1RBE7-F1
#
_entry.id   AF-A0A8I1RBE7-F1
#
_cell.length_a   1.000
_cell.length_b   1.000
_cell.length_c   1.000
_cell.angle_alpha   90.00
_cell.angle_beta   90.00
_cell.angle_gamma   90.00
#
_symmetry.space_group_name_H-M   'P 1'
#
loop_
_entity.id
_entity.type
_entity.pdbx_description
1 polymer ?
#
loop_
_entity_poly.entity_id
_entity_poly.type
_entity_poly.pdbx_seq_one_letter_code
_entity_poly.pdbx_strand_id
1 'polypeptide(L)'
;MCLAAEAWSQEAVATAAIEGERLDLAAVRSSVARRLGVGNQEGPNAPGNVEGLLDSMDDAVTRRADAVTHERLHAWQAALFPTGYSGMTRIRVGGYREHAGTSRATASRELIELAKLGLLAQTGAGRSTRYYVKLPGWAPVEVK
;
A
#
# COMPACT_ATOMS: atom_id res chain seq x y z
N MET A 1 -4.07 9.73 23.71
CA MET A 1 -4.41 10.49 22.48
C MET A 1 -3.25 11.35 21.99
N CYS A 2 -2.61 12.21 22.80
CA CYS A 2 -1.43 12.98 22.37
C CYS A 2 -0.25 12.09 21.90
N LEU A 3 0.02 10.98 22.61
CA LEU A 3 1.06 10.01 22.25
C LEU A 3 0.84 9.37 20.86
N ALA A 4 -0.40 9.10 20.48
CA ALA A 4 -0.72 8.49 19.19
C ALA A 4 -0.44 9.46 18.04
N ALA A 5 -0.79 10.74 18.21
CA ALA A 5 -0.49 11.77 17.22
C ALA A 5 1.02 11.98 17.03
N GLU A 6 1.79 11.92 18.13
CA GLU A 6 3.24 12.00 18.05
C GLU A 6 3.85 10.77 17.36
N ALA A 7 3.40 9.57 17.71
CA ALA A 7 3.85 8.33 17.07
C ALA A 7 3.59 8.33 15.55
N TRP A 8 2.39 8.74 15.12
CA TRP A 8 2.06 8.82 13.69
C TRP A 8 2.89 9.87 12.96
N SER A 9 3.11 11.03 13.59
CA SER A 9 3.95 12.08 13.00
C SER A 9 5.38 11.59 12.81
N GLN A 10 5.93 10.87 13.79
CA GLN A 10 7.28 10.30 13.72
C GLN A 10 7.36 9.21 12.64
N GLU A 11 6.37 8.32 12.55
CA GLU A 11 6.32 7.25 11.55
C GLU A 11 6.28 7.81 10.11
N ALA A 12 5.42 8.81 9.86
CA ALA A 12 5.32 9.45 8.56
C ALA A 12 6.63 10.15 8.16
N VAL A 13 7.27 10.86 9.09
CA VAL A 13 8.55 11.54 8.86
C VAL A 13 9.67 10.52 8.64
N ALA A 14 9.72 9.43 9.40
CA ALA A 14 10.71 8.38 9.24
C ALA A 14 10.57 7.68 7.88
N THR A 15 9.34 7.35 7.47
CA THR A 15 9.05 6.73 6.16
C THR A 15 9.51 7.65 5.03
N ALA A 16 9.16 8.93 5.08
CA ALA A 16 9.56 9.90 4.06
C ALA A 16 11.09 10.10 4.01
N ALA A 17 11.76 10.08 5.16
CA ALA A 17 13.22 10.20 5.23
C ALA A 17 13.94 9.01 4.56
N ILE A 18 13.37 7.80 4.61
CA ILE A 18 13.90 6.62 3.89
C ILE A 18 13.84 6.85 2.38
N GLU A 19 12.78 7.47 1.89
CA GLU A 19 12.61 7.85 0.47
C GLU A 19 13.43 9.11 0.09
N GLY A 20 14.20 9.67 1.02
CA GLY A 20 15.03 10.86 0.82
C GLY A 20 14.26 12.18 0.88
N GLU A 21 12.99 12.17 1.25
CA GLU A 21 12.16 13.36 1.41
C GLU A 21 12.43 14.06 2.74
N ARG A 22 12.46 15.40 2.72
CA ARG A 22 12.51 16.23 3.92
C ARG A 22 11.16 16.91 4.12
N LEU A 23 10.39 16.43 5.09
CA LEU A 23 9.07 16.96 5.39
C LEU A 23 9.11 18.09 6.42
N ASP A 24 8.19 19.04 6.28
CA ASP A 24 7.86 19.98 7.35
C ASP A 24 7.08 19.24 8.45
N LEU A 25 7.73 19.06 9.59
CA LEU A 25 7.15 18.39 10.75
C LEU A 25 5.87 19.08 11.25
N ALA A 26 5.76 20.41 11.11
CA ALA A 26 4.55 21.13 11.51
C ALA A 26 3.37 20.75 10.63
N ALA A 27 3.56 20.72 9.31
CA ALA A 27 2.53 20.29 8.36
C ALA A 27 2.07 18.84 8.61
N VAL A 28 3.02 17.92 8.88
CA VAL A 28 2.70 16.52 9.22
C VAL A 28 1.89 16.45 10.52
N ARG A 29 2.33 17.16 11.57
CA ARG A 29 1.64 17.19 12.87
C ARG A 29 0.22 17.74 12.76
N SER A 30 0.01 18.85 12.05
CA SER A 30 -1.33 19.42 11.83
C SER A 30 -2.24 18.45 11.05
N SER A 31 -1.69 17.71 10.10
CA SER A 31 -2.45 16.73 9.30
C SER A 31 -2.84 15.49 10.10
N VAL A 32 -1.98 15.04 11.01
CA VAL A 32 -2.28 13.98 11.99
C VAL A 32 -3.29 14.46 13.04
N ALA A 33 -3.13 15.68 13.55
CA ALA A 33 -4.03 16.31 14.53
C ALA A 33 -5.47 16.42 14.01
N ARG A 34 -5.64 16.80 12.74
CA ARG A 34 -6.94 16.83 12.06
C ARG A 34 -7.60 15.45 12.00
N ARG A 35 -6.85 14.41 11.62
CA ARG A 35 -7.36 13.02 11.51
C ARG A 35 -7.77 12.44 12.84
N LEU A 36 -6.94 12.63 13.86
CA LEU A 36 -7.17 12.03 15.18
C LEU A 36 -8.09 12.87 16.07
N GLY A 37 -8.50 14.07 15.64
CA GLY A 37 -9.37 14.96 16.42
C GLY A 37 -8.70 15.55 17.67
N VAL A 38 -7.37 15.77 17.63
CA VAL A 38 -6.56 16.12 18.81
C VAL A 38 -5.64 17.30 18.54
N GLY A 39 -5.26 18.04 19.59
CA GLY A 39 -4.24 19.09 19.51
C GLY A 39 -4.66 20.29 18.65
N ASN A 40 -3.67 21.08 18.21
CA ASN A 40 -3.92 22.19 17.30
C ASN A 40 -4.09 21.66 15.86
N GLN A 41 -5.25 21.92 15.26
CA GLN A 41 -5.62 21.46 13.92
C GLN A 41 -5.32 22.50 12.83
N GLU A 42 -4.84 23.68 13.25
CA GLU A 42 -4.40 24.74 12.35
C GLU A 42 -3.02 24.43 11.75
N GLY A 43 -2.82 24.87 10.51
CA GLY A 43 -1.57 24.68 9.79
C GLY A 43 -1.77 24.07 8.40
N PRO A 44 -0.75 24.14 7.54
CA PRO A 44 -0.83 23.62 6.17
C PRO A 44 -1.09 22.11 6.15
N ASN A 45 -1.56 21.62 5.01
CA ASN A 45 -1.60 20.19 4.73
C ASN A 45 -0.19 19.69 4.43
N ALA A 46 0.07 18.42 4.73
CA ALA A 46 1.26 17.75 4.28
C ALA A 46 1.21 17.57 2.74
N PRO A 47 2.35 17.24 2.10
CA PRO A 47 2.36 16.84 0.70
C PRO A 47 1.39 15.69 0.42
N GLY A 48 0.81 15.63 -0.79
CA GLY A 48 -0.28 14.70 -1.10
C GLY A 48 0.06 13.21 -0.93
N ASN A 49 1.31 12.82 -1.19
CA ASN A 49 1.81 11.46 -0.92
C ASN A 49 1.82 11.14 0.59
N VAL A 50 2.13 12.14 1.43
CA VAL A 50 2.11 12.02 2.89
C VAL A 50 0.67 11.98 3.41
N GLU A 51 -0.23 12.80 2.88
CA GLU A 51 -1.66 12.71 3.20
C GLU A 51 -2.20 11.30 2.88
N GLY A 52 -1.84 10.74 1.72
CA GLY A 52 -2.24 9.38 1.34
C GLY A 52 -1.62 8.28 2.20
N LEU A 53 -0.37 8.47 2.68
CA LEU A 53 0.22 7.59 3.68
C LEU A 53 -0.56 7.64 4.99
N LEU A 54 -0.90 8.84 5.48
CA LEU A 54 -1.68 9.03 6.70
C LEU A 54 -3.08 8.42 6.59
N ASP A 55 -3.74 8.53 5.42
CA ASP A 55 -5.02 7.89 5.15
C ASP A 55 -4.91 6.36 5.19
N SER A 56 -3.82 5.81 4.63
CA SER A 56 -3.55 4.37 4.67
C SER A 56 -3.27 3.88 6.10
N MET A 57 -2.56 4.66 6.90
CA MET A 57 -2.30 4.37 8.31
C MET A 57 -3.58 4.40 9.14
N ASP A 58 -4.44 5.41 8.94
CA ASP A 58 -5.73 5.50 9.61
C ASP A 58 -6.62 4.32 9.25
N ASP A 59 -6.67 3.99 7.98
CA ASP A 59 -7.38 2.83 7.50
C ASP A 59 -6.88 1.52 8.11
N ALA A 60 -5.56 1.34 8.19
CA ALA A 60 -4.94 0.16 8.78
C ALA A 60 -5.26 0.02 10.27
N VAL A 61 -5.29 1.11 11.03
CA VAL A 61 -5.55 1.11 12.47
C VAL A 61 -7.05 0.91 12.77
N THR A 62 -7.92 1.62 12.05
CA THR A 62 -9.38 1.56 12.24
C THR A 62 -9.95 0.22 11.80
N ARG A 63 -9.57 -0.26 10.62
CA ARG A 63 -10.01 -1.54 10.02
C ARG A 63 -8.97 -2.65 10.18
N ARG A 64 -8.27 -2.70 11.32
CA ARG A 64 -7.20 -3.68 11.58
C ARG A 64 -7.69 -5.13 11.67
N ALA A 65 -8.95 -5.35 12.04
CA ALA A 65 -9.56 -6.68 12.15
C ALA A 65 -10.09 -7.19 10.80
N ASP A 66 -10.25 -6.31 9.83
CA ASP A 66 -10.75 -6.66 8.50
C ASP A 66 -9.62 -7.25 7.66
N ALA A 67 -9.97 -8.18 6.78
CA ALA A 67 -9.02 -8.70 5.81
C ALA A 67 -8.47 -7.58 4.91
N VAL A 68 -7.18 -7.65 4.59
CA VAL A 68 -6.59 -6.81 3.55
C VAL A 68 -7.03 -7.37 2.20
N THR A 69 -7.96 -6.70 1.53
CA THR A 69 -8.42 -7.11 0.19
C THR A 69 -7.54 -6.50 -0.89
N HIS A 70 -7.64 -7.04 -2.12
CA HIS A 70 -6.95 -6.48 -3.29
C HIS A 70 -7.35 -5.01 -3.53
N GLU A 71 -8.65 -4.71 -3.42
CA GLU A 71 -9.19 -3.36 -3.55
C GLU A 71 -8.60 -2.41 -2.51
N ARG A 72 -8.55 -2.84 -1.24
CA ARG A 72 -7.97 -2.04 -0.14
C ARG A 72 -6.49 -1.77 -0.36
N LEU A 73 -5.73 -2.79 -0.76
CA LEU A 73 -4.31 -2.63 -1.08
C LEU A 73 -4.08 -1.69 -2.27
N HIS A 74 -4.91 -1.80 -3.31
CA HIS A 74 -4.85 -0.91 -4.46
C HIS A 74 -5.19 0.53 -4.07
N ALA A 75 -6.18 0.74 -3.20
CA ALA A 75 -6.54 2.07 -2.70
C ALA A 75 -5.39 2.71 -1.92
N TRP A 76 -4.74 1.96 -1.02
CA TRP A 76 -3.56 2.44 -0.29
C TRP A 76 -2.42 2.82 -1.24
N GLN A 77 -2.12 1.95 -2.21
CA GLN A 77 -1.08 2.28 -3.20
C GLN A 77 -1.47 3.49 -4.05
N ALA A 78 -2.75 3.68 -4.35
CA ALA A 78 -3.22 4.85 -5.08
C ALA A 78 -3.03 6.15 -4.30
N ALA A 79 -3.31 6.11 -3.00
CA ALA A 79 -3.15 7.25 -2.10
C ALA A 79 -1.69 7.74 -2.03
N LEU A 80 -0.71 6.83 -2.08
CA LEU A 80 0.71 7.19 -2.06
C LEU A 80 1.20 7.92 -3.32
N PHE A 81 0.52 7.74 -4.46
CA PHE A 81 0.94 8.30 -5.75
C PHE A 81 -0.18 9.12 -6.40
N PRO A 82 -0.63 10.21 -5.76
CA PRO A 82 -1.80 10.97 -6.20
C PRO A 82 -1.65 11.59 -7.61
N THR A 83 -0.42 11.77 -8.08
CA THR A 83 -0.12 12.32 -9.41
C THR A 83 -0.08 11.26 -10.51
N GLY A 84 0.02 9.97 -10.17
CA GLY A 84 0.31 8.92 -11.14
C GLY A 84 1.81 8.70 -11.44
N TYR A 85 2.70 9.38 -10.72
CA TYR A 85 4.14 9.36 -10.98
C TYR A 85 4.95 8.99 -9.73
N SER A 86 6.06 8.29 -9.96
CA SER A 86 7.16 8.12 -8.99
C SER A 86 8.35 8.92 -9.52
N GLY A 87 8.62 10.08 -8.92
CA GLY A 87 9.53 11.06 -9.50
C GLY A 87 9.05 11.51 -10.89
N MET A 88 9.91 11.37 -11.91
CA MET A 88 9.56 11.70 -13.30
C MET A 88 8.97 10.52 -14.09
N THR A 89 8.87 9.34 -13.49
CA THR A 89 8.42 8.14 -14.18
C THR A 89 6.94 7.91 -13.93
N ARG A 90 6.16 7.79 -15.01
CA ARG A 90 4.75 7.40 -14.93
C ARG A 90 4.68 5.95 -14.44
N ILE A 91 3.83 5.69 -13.45
CA ILE A 91 3.64 4.35 -12.91
C ILE A 91 2.18 3.92 -13.04
N ARG A 92 1.95 2.62 -12.91
CA ARG A 92 0.60 2.10 -12.66
C ARG A 92 0.22 2.40 -11.21
N VAL A 93 -0.94 3.00 -11.03
CA VAL A 93 -1.51 3.37 -9.74
C VAL A 93 -2.81 2.59 -9.54
N GLY A 94 -3.05 2.12 -8.32
CA GLY A 94 -4.17 1.27 -7.97
C GLY A 94 -4.11 -0.14 -8.56
N GLY A 95 -2.93 -0.74 -8.71
CA GLY A 95 -2.83 -2.08 -9.27
C GLY A 95 -1.45 -2.73 -9.19
N TYR A 96 -1.39 -4.04 -9.41
CA TYR A 96 -0.13 -4.77 -9.45
C TYR A 96 0.74 -4.39 -10.64
N ARG A 97 2.06 -4.52 -10.44
CA ARG A 97 3.05 -4.35 -11.51
C ARG A 97 2.88 -5.46 -12.53
N GLU A 98 2.89 -5.10 -13.83
CA GLU A 98 2.76 -6.07 -14.92
C GLU A 98 4.11 -6.56 -15.45
N HIS A 99 5.20 -5.85 -15.15
CA HIS A 99 6.53 -6.14 -15.66
C HIS A 99 7.49 -6.36 -14.48
N ALA A 100 7.79 -7.61 -14.19
CA ALA A 100 8.71 -7.98 -13.10
C ALA A 100 10.19 -7.94 -13.50
N GLY A 101 10.53 -7.47 -14.72
CA GLY A 101 11.90 -7.47 -15.25
C GLY A 101 12.52 -8.87 -15.42
N THR A 102 11.74 -9.94 -15.19
CA THR A 102 12.18 -11.32 -15.30
C THR A 102 11.71 -11.94 -16.62
N SER A 103 12.47 -12.91 -17.13
CA SER A 103 12.07 -13.64 -18.34
C SER A 103 10.81 -14.47 -18.07
N ARG A 104 9.97 -14.67 -19.11
CA ARG A 104 8.78 -15.53 -19.01
C ARG A 104 9.13 -16.95 -18.52
N ALA A 105 10.27 -17.48 -18.98
CA ALA A 105 10.73 -18.81 -18.60
C ALA A 105 11.08 -18.90 -17.11
N THR A 106 11.79 -17.89 -16.59
CA THR A 106 12.15 -17.78 -15.18
C THR A 106 10.91 -17.66 -14.30
N ALA A 107 10.01 -16.71 -14.62
CA ALA A 107 8.75 -16.54 -13.89
C ALA A 107 7.92 -17.83 -13.87
N SER A 108 7.81 -18.52 -15.01
CA SER A 108 7.03 -19.77 -15.09
C SER A 108 7.61 -20.85 -14.19
N ARG A 109 8.94 -21.02 -14.18
CA ARG A 109 9.62 -22.00 -13.32
C ARG A 109 9.39 -21.68 -11.84
N GLU A 110 9.56 -20.43 -11.44
CA GLU A 110 9.35 -20.00 -10.04
C GLU A 110 7.91 -20.20 -9.59
N LEU A 111 6.92 -19.84 -10.41
CA LEU A 111 5.51 -20.05 -10.10
C LEU A 111 5.17 -21.52 -9.91
N ILE A 112 5.73 -22.41 -10.75
CA ILE A 112 5.57 -23.86 -10.63
C ILE A 112 6.17 -24.37 -9.32
N GLU A 113 7.40 -23.95 -8.99
CA GLU A 113 8.06 -24.38 -7.76
C GLU A 113 7.30 -23.89 -6.52
N LEU A 114 6.85 -22.63 -6.49
CA LEU A 114 6.07 -22.08 -5.38
C LEU A 114 4.70 -22.78 -5.23
N ALA A 115 4.08 -23.18 -6.33
CA ALA A 115 2.85 -23.99 -6.29
C ALA A 115 3.11 -25.39 -5.72
N LYS A 116 4.22 -26.06 -6.13
CA LYS A 116 4.63 -27.36 -5.56
C LYS A 116 4.92 -27.29 -4.07
N LEU A 117 5.54 -26.19 -3.61
CA LEU A 117 5.77 -25.92 -2.19
C LEU A 117 4.49 -25.61 -1.42
N GLY A 118 3.34 -25.53 -2.09
CA GLY A 118 2.05 -25.23 -1.48
C GLY A 118 1.91 -23.77 -1.03
N LEU A 119 2.77 -22.87 -1.52
CA LEU A 119 2.71 -21.44 -1.22
C LEU A 119 1.74 -20.68 -2.13
N LEU A 120 1.49 -21.22 -3.32
CA LEU A 120 0.54 -20.67 -4.29
C LEU A 120 -0.59 -21.66 -4.59
N ALA A 121 -1.80 -21.12 -4.76
CA ALA A 121 -2.93 -21.81 -5.37
C ALA A 121 -3.01 -21.44 -6.86
N GLN A 122 -3.10 -22.44 -7.73
CA GLN A 122 -3.27 -22.26 -9.17
C GLN A 122 -4.75 -22.35 -9.53
N THR A 123 -5.22 -21.46 -10.40
CA THR A 123 -6.57 -21.52 -10.98
C THR A 123 -6.51 -21.36 -12.50
N GLY A 124 -7.40 -22.03 -13.22
CA GLY A 124 -7.39 -22.03 -14.69
C GLY A 124 -6.24 -22.86 -15.28
N ALA A 125 -6.09 -22.81 -16.60
CA ALA A 125 -5.07 -23.58 -17.32
C ALA A 125 -4.58 -22.87 -18.59
N GLY A 126 -3.37 -23.20 -19.06
CA GLY A 126 -2.79 -22.60 -20.27
C GLY A 126 -2.61 -21.08 -20.13
N ARG A 127 -3.12 -20.30 -21.10
CA ARG A 127 -3.00 -18.83 -21.12
C ARG A 127 -3.87 -18.11 -20.08
N SER A 128 -4.86 -18.79 -19.50
CA SER A 128 -5.71 -18.25 -18.42
C SER A 128 -5.27 -18.71 -17.02
N THR A 129 -4.09 -19.32 -16.90
CA THR A 129 -3.53 -19.71 -15.60
C THR A 129 -3.28 -18.47 -14.75
N ARG A 130 -3.86 -18.45 -13.55
CA ARG A 130 -3.56 -17.47 -12.50
C ARG A 130 -3.04 -18.17 -11.26
N TYR A 131 -2.17 -17.49 -10.53
CA TYR A 131 -1.63 -17.96 -9.26
C TYR A 131 -2.00 -16.97 -8.17
N TYR A 132 -2.40 -17.49 -7.01
CA TYR A 132 -2.79 -16.72 -5.84
C TYR A 132 -1.96 -17.17 -4.64
N VAL A 133 -1.59 -16.24 -3.76
CA VAL A 133 -0.92 -16.61 -2.51
C VAL A 133 -1.87 -17.45 -1.67
N LYS A 134 -1.39 -18.58 -1.14
CA LYS A 134 -2.18 -19.47 -0.30
C LYS A 134 -2.29 -18.93 1.14
N LEU A 135 -2.93 -17.77 1.27
CA LEU A 135 -3.25 -17.12 2.53
C LEU A 135 -4.77 -17.08 2.72
N PRO A 136 -5.30 -17.28 3.94
CA PRO A 136 -6.72 -17.12 4.23
C PRO A 136 -7.24 -15.76 3.76
N GLY A 137 -8.34 -15.74 3.00
CA GLY A 137 -8.94 -14.50 2.48
C GLY A 137 -8.29 -13.93 1.19
N TRP A 138 -7.25 -14.57 0.64
CA TRP A 138 -6.55 -14.12 -0.57
C TRP A 138 -6.86 -14.96 -1.82
N ALA A 139 -7.79 -15.91 -1.71
CA ALA A 139 -8.29 -16.69 -2.83
C ALA A 139 -9.08 -15.79 -3.81
N PRO A 140 -9.13 -16.13 -5.12
CA PRO A 140 -10.00 -15.41 -6.04
C PRO A 140 -11.43 -15.43 -5.53
N VAL A 141 -12.09 -14.27 -5.53
CA VAL A 141 -13.54 -14.22 -5.40
C VAL A 141 -14.08 -15.06 -6.56
N GLU A 142 -14.80 -16.14 -6.26
CA GLU A 142 -15.49 -16.91 -7.29
C GLU A 142 -16.44 -15.94 -8.01
N VAL A 143 -16.08 -15.54 -9.22
CA VAL A 143 -16.99 -14.82 -10.10
C VAL A 143 -17.95 -15.89 -10.62
N LYS A 144 -19.15 -15.94 -10.03
CA LYS A 144 -20.28 -16.69 -10.58
C LYS A 144 -20.65 -16.17 -11.96
#